data_AF-A0A9E0LIJ0-F1
#
_entry.id   AF-A0A9E0LIJ0-F1
#
_cell.length_a   1.000
_cell.length_b   1.000
_cell.length_c   1.000
_cell.angle_alpha   90.00
_cell.angle_beta   90.00
_cell.angle_gamma   90.00
#
_symmetry.space_group_name_H-M   'P 1'
#
loop_
_entity.id
_entity.type
_entity.pdbx_description
1 polymer ?
#
loop_
_entity_poly.entity_id
_entity_poly.type
_entity_poly.pdbx_seq_one_letter_code
_entity_poly.pdbx_strand_id
1 'polypeptide(L)'
;MAGLDNIFNKVKEATKQAADQTNRAAKAAKLKMTVMSLTSEKTQHLQTIGQRTYTLFFENSTIDGKVLQEKIQEELTQIDRIGARIAELEAEIADIQSGQHVDIADITLKNTDADATEK
;
A
#
# COMPACT_ATOMS: atom_id res chain seq x y z
N MET A 1 42.42 -3.26 -17.93
CA MET A 1 41.08 -3.86 -18.11
C MET A 1 40.24 -3.97 -16.83
N ALA A 2 40.79 -3.87 -15.60
CA ALA A 2 40.02 -4.01 -14.36
C ALA A 2 38.98 -2.90 -14.04
N GLY A 3 39.13 -1.69 -14.62
CA GLY A 3 38.22 -0.56 -14.36
C GLY A 3 36.84 -0.69 -15.04
N LEU A 4 36.80 -1.29 -16.23
CA LEU A 4 35.55 -1.48 -16.98
C LEU A 4 34.69 -2.60 -16.35
N ASP A 5 35.30 -3.68 -15.89
CA ASP A 5 34.59 -4.77 -15.19
C ASP A 5 33.93 -4.29 -13.89
N ASN A 6 34.58 -3.37 -13.16
CA ASN A 6 34.03 -2.79 -11.95
C ASN A 6 32.84 -1.84 -12.23
N ILE A 7 32.88 -1.10 -13.34
CA ILE A 7 31.77 -0.24 -13.79
C ILE A 7 30.60 -1.10 -14.29
N PHE A 8 30.86 -2.13 -15.09
CA PHE A 8 29.82 -3.02 -15.60
C PHE A 8 29.12 -3.80 -14.47
N ASN A 9 29.88 -4.24 -13.46
CA ASN A 9 29.32 -4.87 -12.26
C ASN A 9 28.46 -3.88 -11.45
N LYS A 10 28.91 -2.63 -11.25
CA LYS A 10 28.10 -1.60 -10.55
C LYS A 10 26.84 -1.19 -11.31
N VAL A 11 26.90 -1.09 -12.65
CA VAL A 11 25.70 -0.81 -13.48
C VAL A 11 24.72 -1.98 -13.39
N LYS A 12 25.21 -3.22 -13.39
CA LYS A 12 24.39 -4.42 -13.21
C LYS A 12 23.75 -4.48 -11.82
N GLU A 13 24.49 -4.09 -10.78
CA GLU A 13 23.98 -3.97 -9.40
C GLU A 13 22.93 -2.86 -9.28
N ALA A 14 23.18 -1.67 -9.83
CA ALA A 14 22.21 -0.58 -9.85
C ALA A 14 20.94 -0.96 -10.61
N THR A 15 21.06 -1.64 -11.75
CA THR A 15 19.92 -2.14 -12.52
C THR A 15 19.13 -3.19 -11.74
N LYS A 16 19.82 -4.12 -11.06
CA LYS A 16 19.19 -5.13 -10.21
C LYS A 16 18.46 -4.50 -9.02
N GLN A 17 19.08 -3.52 -8.36
CA GLN A 17 18.46 -2.76 -7.27
C GLN A 17 17.23 -1.98 -7.75
N ALA A 18 17.30 -1.32 -8.91
CA ALA A 18 16.16 -0.60 -9.49
C ALA A 18 14.99 -1.55 -9.84
N ALA A 19 15.29 -2.75 -10.36
CA ALA A 19 14.29 -3.78 -10.64
C ALA A 19 13.65 -4.31 -9.35
N ASP A 20 14.44 -4.58 -8.32
CA ASP A 20 13.96 -5.03 -7.01
C ASP A 20 13.08 -3.96 -6.32
N GLN A 21 13.47 -2.68 -6.40
CA GLN A 21 12.66 -1.56 -5.92
C GLN A 21 11.34 -1.44 -6.67
N THR A 22 11.36 -1.55 -8.00
CA THR A 22 10.15 -1.47 -8.84
C THR A 22 9.18 -2.61 -8.52
N ASN A 23 9.68 -3.84 -8.36
CA ASN A 23 8.86 -4.99 -8.00
C ASN A 23 8.21 -4.84 -6.62
N ARG A 24 8.96 -4.34 -5.63
CA ARG A 24 8.42 -4.07 -4.29
C ARG A 24 7.38 -2.94 -4.31
N ALA A 25 7.66 -1.86 -5.03
CA ALA A 25 6.73 -0.74 -5.20
C ALA A 25 5.42 -1.20 -5.88
N ALA A 26 5.51 -2.03 -6.92
CA ALA A 26 4.34 -2.61 -7.58
C ALA A 26 3.54 -3.53 -6.64
N LYS A 27 4.21 -4.36 -5.84
CA LYS A 27 3.54 -5.21 -4.83
C LYS A 27 2.80 -4.35 -3.79
N ALA A 28 3.47 -3.34 -3.24
CA ALA A 28 2.86 -2.42 -2.27
C ALA A 28 1.68 -1.66 -2.89
N ALA A 29 1.79 -1.19 -4.13
CA ALA A 29 0.70 -0.51 -4.83
C ALA A 29 -0.52 -1.42 -5.03
N LYS A 30 -0.30 -2.70 -5.41
CA LYS A 30 -1.38 -3.68 -5.54
C LYS A 30 -2.10 -3.91 -4.22
N LEU A 31 -1.36 -4.08 -3.12
CA LEU A 31 -1.95 -4.23 -1.79
C LEU A 31 -2.73 -2.97 -1.37
N LYS A 32 -2.21 -1.77 -1.65
CA LYS A 32 -2.93 -0.50 -1.40
C LYS A 32 -4.24 -0.42 -2.17
N MET A 33 -4.28 -0.85 -3.44
CA MET A 33 -5.53 -0.92 -4.20
C MET A 33 -6.55 -1.87 -3.54
N THR A 34 -6.09 -3.02 -3.04
CA THR A 34 -6.95 -3.94 -2.30
C THR A 34 -7.48 -3.31 -1.01
N VAL A 35 -6.64 -2.61 -0.24
CA VAL A 35 -7.07 -1.86 0.95
C VAL A 35 -8.13 -0.82 0.62
N MET A 36 -7.96 -0.06 -0.47
CA MET A 36 -8.95 0.92 -0.91
C MET A 36 -10.29 0.25 -1.28
N SER A 37 -10.25 -0.87 -1.98
CA SER A 37 -11.46 -1.64 -2.32
C SER A 37 -12.20 -2.11 -1.06
N LEU A 38 -11.48 -2.69 -0.11
CA LEU A 38 -12.03 -3.15 1.17
C LEU A 38 -12.57 -1.99 2.02
N THR A 39 -11.91 -0.83 1.98
CA THR A 39 -12.38 0.38 2.67
C THR A 39 -13.70 0.89 2.08
N SER A 40 -13.85 0.81 0.75
CA SER A 40 -15.10 1.12 0.07
C SER A 40 -16.21 0.15 0.48
N GLU A 41 -15.93 -1.15 0.52
CA GLU A 41 -16.88 -2.19 0.96
C GLU A 41 -17.31 -1.98 2.42
N LYS A 42 -16.36 -1.73 3.33
CA LYS A 42 -16.66 -1.37 4.73
C LYS A 42 -17.58 -0.16 4.83
N THR A 43 -17.37 0.84 3.97
CA THR A 43 -18.23 2.04 3.92
C THR A 43 -19.65 1.69 3.46
N GLN A 44 -19.80 0.77 2.50
CA GLN A 44 -21.12 0.30 2.06
C GLN A 44 -21.87 -0.46 3.16
N HIS A 45 -21.18 -1.30 3.95
CA HIS A 45 -21.78 -1.95 5.11
C HIS A 45 -22.26 -0.92 6.15
N LEU A 46 -21.45 0.10 6.45
CA LEU A 46 -21.84 1.20 7.36
C LEU A 46 -23.07 1.97 6.84
N GLN A 47 -23.12 2.27 5.55
CA GLN A 47 -24.28 2.91 4.92
C GLN A 47 -25.53 2.03 5.02
N THR A 48 -25.37 0.72 4.80
CA THR A 48 -26.46 -0.26 4.93
C THR A 48 -27.00 -0.30 6.36
N ILE A 49 -26.15 -0.25 7.38
CA ILE A 49 -26.57 -0.12 8.79
C ILE A 49 -27.42 1.14 8.98
N GLY A 50 -26.93 2.28 8.49
CA GLY A 50 -27.66 3.55 8.58
C GLY A 50 -29.03 3.48 7.92
N GLN A 51 -29.11 2.91 6.71
CA GLN A 51 -30.36 2.72 5.98
C GLN A 51 -31.32 1.80 6.74
N ARG A 52 -30.87 0.63 7.20
CA ARG A 52 -31.71 -0.31 7.98
C ARG A 52 -32.23 0.34 9.27
N THR A 53 -31.39 1.11 9.95
CA THR A 53 -31.76 1.83 11.18
C THR A 53 -32.83 2.89 10.89
N TYR A 54 -32.62 3.69 9.85
CA TYR A 54 -33.57 4.73 9.46
C TYR A 54 -34.91 4.14 9.03
N THR A 55 -34.91 3.08 8.20
CA THR A 55 -36.12 2.39 7.77
C THR A 55 -36.89 1.83 8.97
N LEU A 56 -36.20 1.20 9.94
CA LEU A 56 -36.84 0.68 11.14
C LEU A 56 -37.54 1.79 11.94
N PHE A 57 -36.88 2.93 12.11
CA PHE A 57 -37.47 4.09 12.79
C PHE A 57 -38.64 4.67 11.99
N PHE A 58 -38.50 4.82 10.68
CA PHE A 58 -39.53 5.39 9.82
C PHE A 58 -40.81 4.55 9.84
N GLU A 59 -40.69 3.22 9.79
CA GLU A 59 -41.82 2.29 9.79
C GLU A 59 -42.52 2.20 11.14
N ASN A 60 -41.77 2.25 12.25
CA ASN A 60 -42.31 1.97 13.58
C ASN A 60 -42.45 3.22 14.47
N SER A 61 -41.93 4.38 14.03
CA SER A 61 -41.79 5.61 14.83
C SER A 61 -41.03 5.43 16.16
N THR A 62 -40.30 4.32 16.28
CA THR A 62 -39.49 3.93 17.44
C THR A 62 -38.43 2.92 17.01
N ILE A 63 -37.42 2.72 17.84
CA ILE A 63 -36.37 1.72 17.63
C ILE A 63 -36.36 0.76 18.81
N ASP A 64 -36.68 -0.51 18.56
CA ASP A 64 -36.36 -1.59 19.48
C ASP A 64 -34.90 -2.00 19.28
N GLY A 65 -34.10 -1.93 20.35
CA GLY A 65 -32.67 -2.23 20.29
C GLY A 65 -32.34 -3.67 19.91
N LYS A 66 -33.15 -4.66 20.32
CA LYS A 66 -32.93 -6.07 19.95
C LYS A 66 -33.22 -6.31 18.48
N VAL A 67 -34.33 -5.77 18.00
CA VAL A 67 -34.71 -5.88 16.57
C VAL A 67 -33.68 -5.16 15.69
N LEU A 68 -33.20 -4.00 16.13
CA LEU A 68 -32.13 -3.28 15.43
C LEU A 68 -30.86 -4.13 15.39
N GLN A 69 -30.43 -4.66 16.53
CA GLN A 69 -29.24 -5.49 16.63
C GLN A 69 -29.31 -6.68 15.67
N GLU A 70 -30.41 -7.44 15.67
CA GLU A 70 -30.62 -8.56 14.75
C GLU A 70 -30.53 -8.12 13.28
N LYS A 71 -31.08 -6.95 12.93
CA LYS A 71 -31.06 -6.42 11.56
C LYS A 71 -29.68 -5.96 11.11
N ILE A 72 -28.76 -5.58 12.01
CA ILE A 72 -27.45 -5.01 11.64
C ILE A 72 -26.27 -5.92 11.99
N GLN A 73 -26.50 -7.03 12.72
CA GLN A 73 -25.45 -7.90 13.23
C GLN A 73 -24.52 -8.45 12.14
N GLU A 74 -25.09 -8.82 10.99
CA GLU A 74 -24.32 -9.31 9.86
C GLU A 74 -23.37 -8.23 9.32
N GLU A 75 -23.88 -7.02 9.13
CA GLU A 75 -23.09 -5.89 8.65
C GLU A 75 -21.94 -5.55 9.60
N LEU A 76 -22.21 -5.56 10.92
CA LEU A 76 -21.17 -5.39 11.95
C LEU A 76 -20.09 -6.48 11.85
N THR A 77 -20.52 -7.74 11.66
CA THR A 77 -19.59 -8.86 11.50
C THR A 77 -18.71 -8.72 10.26
N GLN A 78 -19.28 -8.24 9.14
CA GLN A 78 -18.51 -7.97 7.92
C GLN A 78 -17.53 -6.82 8.12
N ILE A 79 -17.96 -5.73 8.78
CA ILE A 79 -17.11 -4.58 9.11
C ILE A 79 -15.89 -5.03 9.93
N ASP A 80 -16.07 -5.88 10.94
CA ASP A 80 -14.99 -6.39 11.78
C ASP A 80 -14.00 -7.25 10.99
N ARG A 81 -14.52 -8.17 10.16
CA ARG A 81 -13.69 -9.02 9.28
C ARG A 81 -12.88 -8.19 8.28
N ILE A 82 -13.52 -7.24 7.63
CA ILE A 82 -12.85 -6.34 6.67
C ILE A 82 -11.82 -5.48 7.40
N GLY A 83 -12.14 -4.97 8.60
CA GLY A 83 -11.22 -4.20 9.43
C GLY A 83 -9.94 -4.98 9.78
N ALA A 84 -10.09 -6.23 10.22
CA ALA A 84 -8.95 -7.11 10.49
C ALA A 84 -8.11 -7.34 9.22
N ARG A 85 -8.76 -7.58 8.07
CA ARG A 85 -8.06 -7.79 6.81
C ARG A 85 -7.32 -6.55 6.32
N ILE A 86 -7.89 -5.36 6.50
CA ILE A 86 -7.21 -4.09 6.18
C ILE A 86 -5.95 -3.96 7.03
N ALA A 87 -6.04 -4.18 8.34
CA ALA A 87 -4.90 -4.08 9.25
C ALA A 87 -3.76 -5.05 8.88
N GLU A 88 -4.09 -6.29 8.50
CA GLU A 88 -3.11 -7.25 7.99
C GLU A 88 -2.39 -6.76 6.73
N LEU A 89 -3.14 -6.21 5.77
CA LEU A 89 -2.58 -5.71 4.51
C LEU A 89 -1.73 -4.46 4.73
N GLU A 90 -2.14 -3.58 5.64
CA GLU A 90 -1.38 -2.39 6.03
C GLU A 90 -0.05 -2.77 6.71
N ALA A 91 -0.05 -3.80 7.55
CA ALA A 91 1.17 -4.36 8.11
C ALA A 91 2.09 -4.93 7.01
N GLU A 92 1.56 -5.70 6.06
CA GLU A 92 2.36 -6.23 4.94
C GLU A 92 2.96 -5.09 4.07
N ILE A 93 2.19 -4.03 3.83
CA ILE A 93 2.69 -2.83 3.12
C ILE A 93 3.82 -2.18 3.91
N ALA A 94 3.66 -2.01 5.23
CA ALA A 94 4.69 -1.43 6.08
C ALA A 94 5.97 -2.26 6.12
N ASP A 95 5.86 -3.59 6.12
CA ASP A 95 7.01 -4.50 6.04
C ASP A 95 7.75 -4.37 4.69
N ILE A 96 7.02 -4.29 3.58
CA ILE A 96 7.61 -4.08 2.24
C ILE A 96 8.33 -2.72 2.17
N GLN A 97 7.76 -1.68 2.79
CA GLN A 97 8.29 -0.33 2.79
C GLN A 97 9.42 -0.11 3.81
N SER A 98 9.47 -0.83 4.93
CA SER A 98 10.55 -0.70 5.92
C SER A 98 11.85 -1.38 5.46
N GLY A 99 11.77 -2.33 4.53
CA GLY A 99 12.92 -2.89 3.81
C GLY A 99 13.61 -1.91 2.82
N GLN A 100 13.38 -0.60 2.96
CA GLN A 100 13.77 0.48 2.05
C GLN A 100 15.06 1.21 2.46
N HIS A 101 15.77 0.79 3.51
CA HIS A 101 17.10 1.34 3.82
C HIS A 101 18.14 0.84 2.82
N VAL A 102 18.47 1.66 1.81
CA VAL A 102 19.65 1.48 0.96
C VAL A 102 20.29 2.85 0.72
N ASP A 103 21.50 3.04 1.26
CA ASP A 103 22.39 4.16 0.96
C ASP A 103 22.75 4.13 -0.53
N ILE A 104 22.14 5.02 -1.31
CA ILE A 104 22.59 5.29 -2.68
C ILE A 104 23.84 6.15 -2.55
N ALA A 105 25.02 5.54 -2.69
CA ALA A 105 26.27 6.28 -2.86
C ALA A 105 26.16 7.16 -4.12
N ASP A 106 26.06 8.46 -3.88
CA ASP A 106 25.92 9.56 -4.84
C ASP A 106 26.97 9.46 -5.97
N ILE A 107 26.54 9.19 -7.20
CA ILE A 107 27.45 9.16 -8.37
C ILE A 107 27.49 10.57 -8.96
N THR A 108 28.25 11.47 -8.34
CA THR A 108 28.75 12.64 -9.08
C THR A 108 29.92 12.16 -9.94
N LEU A 109 29.66 11.89 -11.22
CA LEU A 109 30.69 11.73 -12.24
C LEU A 109 31.51 13.03 -12.29
N LYS A 110 32.64 13.09 -11.58
CA LYS A 110 33.68 14.08 -11.89
C LYS A 110 34.18 13.73 -13.28
N ASN A 111 33.64 14.41 -14.29
CA ASN A 111 34.29 14.57 -15.58
C ASN A 111 35.67 15.16 -15.26
N THR A 112 36.69 14.32 -15.32
CA THR A 112 38.07 14.79 -15.29
C THR A 112 38.30 15.36 -16.67
N ASP A 113 38.33 16.69 -16.75
CA ASP A 113 38.65 17.44 -17.95
C ASP A 113 39.96 16.91 -18.54
N ALA A 114 39.88 16.25 -19.69
CA ALA A 114 41.02 16.01 -20.55
C ALA A 114 41.21 17.25 -21.43
N ASP A 115 41.61 18.35 -20.80
CA ASP A 115 42.19 19.49 -21.51
C ASP A 115 43.68 19.16 -21.71
N ALA A 116 44.00 18.62 -22.87
CA ALA A 116 45.36 18.50 -23.37
C ALA A 116 45.45 19.30 -24.67
N THR A 117 45.38 20.61 -24.51
CA THR A 117 45.82 21.59 -25.49
C THR A 117 47.36 21.65 -25.52
N GLU A 118 47.89 21.66 -26.74
CA GLU A 118 49.18 22.22 -27.17
C GLU A 118 50.50 21.68 -26.61
N LYS A 119 51.29 21.08 -27.50
CA LYS A 119 52.53 21.72 -28.01
C LYS A 119 52.87 21.22 -29.42
#